data_AF-A0AAV2TYU8-F1
#
_entry.id   AF-A0AAV2TYU8-F1
#
_cell.length_a   1.000
_cell.length_b   1.000
_cell.length_c   1.000
_cell.angle_alpha   90.00
_cell.angle_beta   90.00
_cell.angle_gamma   90.00
#
_symmetry.space_group_name_H-M   'P 1'
#
loop_
_entity.id
_entity.type
_entity.pdbx_description
1 polymer ?
#
loop_
_entity_poly.entity_id
_entity_poly.type
_entity_poly.pdbx_seq_one_letter_code
_entity_poly.pdbx_strand_id
1 'polypeptide(L)'
;MFQHPILFSLLFIVLSLVKTQPLSLTLLPNGIDAAWRKPPEPLVEYLLLWQRVDNNRVEGHRFLRADRTHHIIHPKNNCTTYRVTLFGFDYWYRQHTLSSKKILTGWCTTEDERFQLSLL
;
A
#
# COMPACT_ATOMS: atom_id res chain seq x y z
N MET A 1 -44.18 17.02 19.66
CA MET A 1 -43.16 16.08 20.18
C MET A 1 -42.09 15.92 19.10
N PHE A 2 -41.01 16.68 19.17
CA PHE A 2 -39.85 16.52 18.30
C PHE A 2 -38.78 15.76 19.07
N GLN A 3 -38.55 14.48 18.74
CA GLN A 3 -37.53 13.68 19.38
C GLN A 3 -36.72 12.88 18.34
N HIS A 4 -35.64 13.52 17.92
CA HIS A 4 -34.33 12.97 17.55
C HIS A 4 -34.22 11.98 16.37
N PRO A 5 -34.25 12.45 15.11
CA PRO A 5 -33.74 11.66 13.97
C PRO A 5 -32.20 11.71 13.86
N ILE A 6 -31.53 12.61 14.59
CA ILE A 6 -30.09 12.88 14.41
C ILE A 6 -29.21 11.75 14.97
N LEU A 7 -29.66 11.06 16.03
CA LEU A 7 -28.86 10.00 16.66
C LEU A 7 -28.70 8.76 15.76
N PHE A 8 -29.70 8.46 14.92
CA PHE A 8 -29.68 7.28 14.05
C PHE A 8 -28.78 7.47 12.82
N SER A 9 -28.64 8.72 12.36
CA SER A 9 -27.76 9.05 11.22
C SER A 9 -26.28 8.98 11.60
N LEU A 10 -25.92 9.35 12.83
CA LEU A 10 -24.54 9.23 13.33
C LEU A 10 -24.07 7.77 13.46
N LEU A 11 -24.97 6.85 13.82
CA LEU A 11 -24.61 5.42 13.92
C LEU A 11 -24.29 4.81 12.54
N PHE A 12 -24.94 5.27 11.47
CA PHE A 12 -24.69 4.81 10.10
C PHE A 12 -23.39 5.37 9.50
N ILE A 13 -22.95 6.55 9.93
CA ILE A 13 -21.67 7.14 9.49
C ILE A 13 -20.48 6.39 10.13
N VAL A 14 -20.66 5.76 11.29
CA VAL A 14 -19.60 4.97 11.93
C VAL A 14 -19.43 3.58 11.28
N LEU A 15 -20.50 2.98 10.72
CA LEU A 15 -20.41 1.67 10.05
C LEU A 15 -19.94 1.71 8.59
N SER A 16 -20.11 2.84 7.91
CA SER A 16 -19.68 3.01 6.51
C SER A 16 -18.19 3.35 6.38
N LEU A 17 -17.49 3.56 7.50
CA LEU A 17 -16.05 3.68 7.54
C LEU A 17 -15.38 2.30 7.60
N VAL A 18 -15.71 1.42 6.65
CA VAL A 18 -14.81 0.33 6.24
C VAL A 18 -13.62 1.03 5.58
N LYS A 19 -12.75 1.59 6.43
CA LYS A 19 -11.45 2.13 6.07
C LYS A 19 -10.73 0.99 5.38
N THR A 20 -10.70 1.01 4.05
CA THR A 20 -9.65 0.37 3.25
C THR A 20 -8.36 0.49 4.04
N GLN A 21 -7.84 -0.64 4.49
CA GLN A 21 -6.75 -0.64 5.44
C GLN A 21 -5.56 0.00 4.75
N PRO A 22 -4.98 1.07 5.32
CA PRO A 22 -3.96 1.80 4.61
C PRO A 22 -2.69 0.94 4.59
N LEU A 23 -2.31 0.48 3.40
CA LEU A 23 -0.94 0.09 3.13
C LEU A 23 -0.06 1.32 3.31
N SER A 24 0.80 1.30 4.32
CA SER A 24 1.86 2.27 4.51
C SER A 24 3.08 1.81 3.73
N LEU A 25 3.69 2.73 3.00
CA LEU A 25 4.95 2.51 2.28
C LEU A 25 5.95 3.51 2.82
N THR A 26 7.06 3.00 3.34
CA THR A 26 8.17 3.81 3.85
C THR A 26 9.41 3.45 3.04
N LEU A 27 10.10 4.46 2.51
CA LEU A 27 11.37 4.23 1.82
C LEU A 27 12.47 4.02 2.88
N LEU A 28 13.21 2.92 2.73
CA LEU A 28 14.39 2.58 3.53
C LEU A 28 15.65 2.63 2.66
N PRO A 29 16.86 2.74 3.25
CA PRO A 29 18.10 2.73 2.48
C PRO A 29 18.28 1.50 1.58
N ASN A 30 17.72 0.36 1.98
CA ASN A 30 17.84 -0.93 1.29
C ASN A 30 16.54 -1.42 0.63
N GLY A 31 15.46 -0.64 0.64
CA GLY A 31 14.18 -1.11 0.08
C GLY A 31 12.98 -0.25 0.43
N ILE A 32 11.80 -0.85 0.31
CA ILE A 32 10.52 -0.25 0.70
C ILE A 32 9.93 -1.13 1.80
N ASP A 33 9.72 -0.58 2.98
CA ASP A 33 8.91 -1.23 4.00
C ASP A 33 7.43 -1.03 3.66
N ALA A 34 6.76 -2.13 3.33
CA ALA A 34 5.34 -2.18 3.09
C ALA A 34 4.65 -2.74 4.33
N ALA A 35 3.90 -1.91 5.05
CA ALA A 35 3.24 -2.28 6.29
C ALA A 35 1.72 -2.07 6.21
N TRP A 36 0.95 -2.95 6.84
CA TRP A 36 -0.52 -2.89 6.88
C TRP A 36 -1.04 -3.33 8.24
N ARG A 37 -2.31 -3.01 8.51
CA ARG A 37 -3.03 -3.55 9.67
C ARG A 37 -3.80 -4.80 9.25
N LYS A 38 -3.99 -5.73 10.18
CA LYS A 38 -4.80 -6.94 9.91
C LYS A 38 -6.28 -6.56 9.70
N PRO A 39 -6.96 -7.11 8.69
CA PRO A 39 -8.39 -6.91 8.48
C PRO A 39 -9.22 -7.47 9.61
N PRO A 40 -10.42 -6.92 9.84
CA PRO A 40 -11.38 -7.52 10.76
C PRO A 40 -11.86 -8.88 10.25
N GLU A 41 -11.95 -9.06 8.93
CA GLU A 41 -12.24 -10.35 8.32
C GLU A 41 -11.02 -11.29 8.43
N PRO A 42 -11.23 -12.57 8.80
CA PRO A 42 -10.12 -13.50 8.92
C PRO A 42 -9.62 -13.91 7.53
N LEU A 43 -8.33 -13.71 7.31
CA LEU A 43 -7.62 -14.12 6.10
C LEU A 43 -6.68 -15.30 6.40
N VAL A 44 -6.40 -16.12 5.40
CA VAL A 44 -5.42 -17.21 5.47
C VAL A 44 -4.05 -16.78 4.98
N GLU A 45 -4.01 -15.84 4.04
CA GLU A 45 -2.79 -15.39 3.39
C GLU A 45 -2.94 -13.99 2.79
N TYR A 46 -1.81 -13.30 2.59
CA TYR A 46 -1.70 -12.08 1.81
C TYR A 46 -0.85 -12.31 0.57
N LEU A 47 -1.15 -11.57 -0.50
CA LEU A 47 -0.25 -11.39 -1.63
C LEU A 47 0.13 -9.92 -1.73
N LEU A 48 1.43 -9.66 -1.65
CA LEU A 48 2.00 -8.35 -1.93
C LEU A 48 2.57 -8.36 -3.34
N LEU A 49 2.14 -7.42 -4.18
CA LEU A 49 2.55 -7.28 -5.57
C LEU A 49 3.18 -5.91 -5.78
N TRP A 50 4.35 -5.81 -6.41
CA TRP A 50 4.92 -4.53 -6.81
C TRP A 50 5.15 -4.49 -8.32
N GLN A 51 4.60 -3.44 -8.92
CA GLN A 51 4.63 -3.21 -10.36
C GLN A 51 5.19 -1.82 -10.64
N ARG A 52 5.96 -1.71 -11.71
CA ARG A 52 6.42 -0.43 -12.24
C ARG A 52 5.26 0.33 -12.85
N VAL A 53 5.17 1.63 -12.57
CA VAL A 53 4.06 2.46 -13.04
C VAL A 53 4.26 2.94 -14.48
N ASP A 54 5.50 3.13 -14.92
CA ASP A 54 5.86 3.67 -16.24
C ASP A 54 5.54 2.70 -17.38
N ASN A 55 5.72 1.39 -17.16
CA ASN A 55 5.48 0.35 -18.17
C ASN A 55 4.46 -0.71 -17.71
N ASN A 56 3.82 -0.50 -16.56
CA ASN A 56 2.85 -1.41 -15.96
C ASN A 56 3.37 -2.87 -15.78
N ARG A 57 4.69 -3.06 -15.70
CA ARG A 57 5.33 -4.38 -15.56
C ARG A 57 5.34 -4.80 -14.09
N VAL A 58 4.87 -6.01 -13.81
CA VAL A 58 5.08 -6.65 -12.49
C VAL A 58 6.56 -7.02 -12.34
N GLU A 59 7.21 -6.48 -11.31
CA GLU A 59 8.62 -6.79 -11.03
C GLU A 59 8.80 -7.83 -9.93
N GLY A 60 7.79 -8.04 -9.10
CA GLY A 60 7.78 -9.15 -8.17
C GLY A 60 6.53 -9.21 -7.33
N HIS A 61 6.46 -10.30 -6.56
CA HIS A 61 5.37 -10.60 -5.67
C HIS A 61 5.86 -11.43 -4.48
N ARG A 62 5.06 -11.46 -3.41
CA ARG A 62 5.30 -12.33 -2.26
C ARG A 62 4.00 -12.76 -1.61
N PHE A 63 3.85 -14.06 -1.42
CA PHE A 63 2.86 -14.65 -0.53
C PHE A 63 3.34 -14.60 0.92
N LEU A 64 2.47 -14.19 1.83
CA LEU A 64 2.78 -13.93 3.22
C LEU A 64 1.67 -14.50 4.11
N ARG A 65 2.07 -15.19 5.17
CA ARG A 65 1.15 -15.73 6.17
C ARG A 65 0.27 -14.62 6.77
N ALA A 66 -0.97 -14.96 7.13
CA ALA A 66 -1.95 -14.04 7.72
C ALA A 66 -1.51 -13.35 9.02
N ASP A 67 -0.51 -13.88 9.72
CA ASP A 67 0.04 -13.28 10.93
C ASP A 67 0.98 -12.09 10.66
N ARG A 68 1.47 -11.94 9.42
CA ARG A 68 2.35 -10.85 9.00
C ARG A 68 1.59 -9.55 8.79
N THR A 69 2.27 -8.45 9.13
CA THR A 69 1.76 -7.08 8.99
C THR A 69 2.72 -6.16 8.25
N HIS A 70 3.86 -6.68 7.79
CA HIS A 70 4.81 -5.93 6.98
C HIS A 70 5.74 -6.84 6.17
N HIS A 71 6.38 -6.27 5.15
CA HIS A 71 7.41 -6.92 4.34
C HIS A 71 8.32 -5.87 3.68
N ILE A 72 9.63 -6.15 3.64
CA ILE A 72 10.61 -5.30 2.96
C ILE A 72 10.73 -5.74 1.50
N ILE A 73 10.31 -4.88 0.59
CA ILE A 73 10.47 -5.05 -0.85
C ILE A 73 11.84 -4.50 -1.25
N HIS A 74 12.58 -5.27 -2.06
CA HIS A 74 13.86 -4.86 -2.63
C HIS A 74 13.67 -4.60 -4.14
N PRO A 75 13.25 -3.38 -4.53
CA PRO A 75 13.07 -3.03 -5.94
C PRO A 75 14.41 -3.10 -6.69
N LYS A 76 14.37 -3.54 -7.95
CA LYS A 76 15.60 -3.71 -8.76
C LYS A 76 16.17 -2.39 -9.24
N ASN A 77 15.29 -1.42 -9.48
CA ASN A 77 15.64 -0.14 -10.06
C ASN A 77 15.40 0.98 -9.06
N ASN A 78 16.41 1.84 -8.87
CA ASN A 78 16.26 3.15 -8.24
C ASN A 78 15.58 4.13 -9.21
N CYS A 79 15.09 5.24 -8.68
CA CYS A 79 14.41 6.28 -9.46
C CYS A 79 13.23 5.81 -10.30
N THR A 80 12.53 4.82 -9.76
CA THR A 80 11.39 4.20 -10.40
C THR A 80 10.18 4.30 -9.48
N THR A 81 9.04 4.71 -10.03
CA THR A 81 7.77 4.70 -9.31
C THR A 81 7.18 3.30 -9.35
N TYR A 82 6.98 2.70 -8.19
CA TYR A 82 6.28 1.43 -8.03
C TYR A 82 4.87 1.66 -7.51
N ARG A 83 3.91 0.88 -8.00
CA ARG A 83 2.62 0.65 -7.35
C ARG A 83 2.72 -0.66 -6.58
N VAL A 84 2.54 -0.60 -5.27
CA VAL A 84 2.47 -1.77 -4.40
C VAL A 84 1.00 -2.02 -4.08
N THR A 85 0.55 -3.24 -4.35
CA THR A 85 -0.83 -3.68 -4.13
C THR A 85 -0.83 -4.84 -3.15
N LEU A 86 -1.67 -4.74 -2.13
CA LEU A 86 -1.89 -5.77 -1.12
C LEU A 86 -3.24 -6.43 -1.39
N PHE A 87 -3.20 -7.74 -1.58
CA PHE A 87 -4.37 -8.61 -1.64
C PHE A 87 -4.45 -9.49 -0.40
N GLY A 88 -5.65 -9.87 -0.02
CA GLY A 88 -5.95 -10.85 1.02
C GLY A 88 -6.73 -12.03 0.45
N PHE A 89 -6.50 -13.23 0.99
CA PHE A 89 -7.25 -14.43 0.65
C PHE A 89 -8.03 -14.92 1.88
N ASP A 90 -9.32 -15.17 1.71
CA ASP A 90 -10.15 -15.79 2.74
C ASP A 90 -9.98 -17.33 2.76
N TYR A 91 -10.65 -18.00 3.70
CA TYR A 91 -10.61 -19.47 3.82
C TYR A 91 -11.12 -20.23 2.59
N TRP A 92 -11.90 -19.57 1.73
CA TRP A 92 -12.37 -20.13 0.46
C TRP A 92 -11.43 -19.77 -0.70
N TYR A 93 -10.26 -19.20 -0.40
CA TYR A 93 -9.29 -18.69 -1.35
C TYR A 93 -9.83 -17.63 -2.31
N ARG A 94 -10.85 -16.88 -1.91
CA ARG A 94 -11.30 -15.73 -2.70
C ARG A 94 -10.35 -14.55 -2.45
N GLN A 95 -9.92 -13.93 -3.54
CA GLN A 95 -9.02 -12.79 -3.51
C GLN A 95 -9.78 -11.48 -3.29
N HIS A 96 -9.28 -10.67 -2.36
CA HIS A 96 -9.78 -9.34 -2.06
C HIS A 96 -8.65 -8.31 -2.20
N THR A 97 -8.88 -7.23 -2.93
CA THR A 97 -7.92 -6.11 -2.98
C THR A 97 -8.07 -5.30 -1.70
N LEU A 98 -7.07 -5.33 -0.82
CA LEU A 98 -7.11 -4.61 0.46
C LEU A 98 -6.64 -3.17 0.31
N SER A 99 -5.57 -2.94 -0.46
CA SER A 99 -4.99 -1.61 -0.62
C SER A 99 -4.05 -1.53 -1.82
N SER A 100 -3.84 -0.33 -2.35
CA SER A 100 -2.86 -0.07 -3.39
C SER A 100 -2.26 1.33 -3.23
N LYS A 101 -0.94 1.43 -3.17
CA LYS A 101 -0.24 2.72 -2.98
C LYS A 101 0.98 2.82 -3.90
N LYS A 102 1.31 4.04 -4.31
CA LYS A 102 2.50 4.32 -5.12
C LYS A 102 3.63 4.87 -4.25
N ILE A 103 4.87 4.58 -4.63
CA ILE A 103 6.08 5.15 -4.02
C ILE A 103 7.18 5.31 -5.07
N LEU A 104 7.91 6.43 -5.02
CA LEU A 104 9.12 6.65 -5.80
C LEU A 104 10.32 6.11 -5.02
N THR A 105 11.17 5.35 -5.70
CA THR A 105 12.40 4.79 -5.12
C THR A 105 13.59 5.71 -5.39
N GLY A 106 14.53 5.79 -4.44
CA GLY A 106 15.77 6.55 -4.59
C GLY A 106 15.63 8.07 -4.50
N TRP A 107 16.78 8.76 -4.45
CA TRP A 107 16.89 10.21 -4.53
C TRP A 107 17.10 10.58 -6.00
N CYS A 108 16.02 10.99 -6.66
CA CYS A 108 16.10 11.38 -8.05
C CYS A 108 16.38 12.85 -8.10
N THR A 109 17.61 13.20 -8.45
CA THR A 109 17.93 14.56 -8.83
C THR A 109 17.06 14.89 -10.04
N THR A 110 16.13 15.82 -9.87
CA THR A 110 15.51 16.46 -11.02
C THR A 110 16.63 17.13 -11.81
N GLU A 111 16.54 17.15 -13.14
CA GLU A 111 17.62 17.67 -13.99
C GLU A 111 18.03 19.13 -13.67
N ASP A 112 17.18 19.88 -12.95
CA ASP A 112 17.49 21.20 -12.39
C ASP A 112 18.64 21.22 -11.36
N GLU A 113 18.86 20.15 -10.58
CA GLU A 113 19.95 20.13 -9.58
C GLU A 113 21.31 19.77 -10.20
N ARG A 114 21.31 19.12 -11.38
CA ARG A 114 22.57 18.79 -12.09
C ARG A 114 23.26 20.03 -12.66
N PHE A 115 22.49 21.05 -13.06
CA PHE A 115 23.04 22.33 -13.53
C PHE A 115 23.71 23.14 -12.40
N GLN A 116 23.21 23.03 -11.17
CA GLN A 116 23.78 23.74 -10.01
C GLN A 116 25.10 23.11 -9.54
N LEU A 117 25.24 21.79 -9.66
CA LEU A 117 26.48 21.08 -9.28
C LEU A 117 27.60 21.13 -10.33
N SER A 118 27.29 21.50 -11.58
CA SER A 118 28.31 21.73 -12.62
C SER A 118 28.86 23.17 -12.66
N LEU A 119 28.34 24.05 -11.81
CA LEU A 119 28.74 25.46 -11.70
C LEU A 119 29.57 25.76 -10.43
N LEU A 120 29.94 24.73 -9.66
CA LEU A 120 30.92 24.75 -8.58
C LEU A 120 32.18 23.99 -9.00
#